data_AF-A0A183L191-F1
#
_entry.id   AF-A0A183L191-F1
#
_cell.length_a   1.000
_cell.length_b   1.000
_cell.length_c   1.000
_cell.angle_alpha   90.00
_cell.angle_beta   90.00
_cell.angle_gamma   90.00
#
_symmetry.space_group_name_H-M   'P 1'
#
loop_
_entity.id
_entity.type
_entity.pdbx_description
1 polymer ?
#
loop_
_entity_poly.entity_id
_entity_poly.type
_entity_poly.pdbx_seq_one_letter_code
_entity_poly.pdbx_strand_id
1 'polypeptide(L)'
;MQLNGTFDVKLGKSFLDRDSTSYMTMRCDFMPASVDRSQPGSIKVNESKEVVVSLPNVTNSGPDTATLFRGTARPVQKECILIYNKKVILQIP
;
A
#
# COMPACT_ATOMS: atom_id res chain seq x y z
N MET A 1 -14.44 -0.14 24.51
CA MET A 1 -15.63 -0.24 23.64
C MET A 1 -15.46 -1.45 22.74
N GLN A 2 -16.18 -2.51 23.08
CA GLN A 2 -16.19 -3.81 22.41
C GLN A 2 -17.15 -3.70 21.22
N LEU A 3 -16.73 -4.12 20.03
CA LEU A 3 -17.63 -4.20 18.87
C LEU A 3 -18.54 -5.42 19.09
N ASN A 4 -19.66 -5.24 19.80
CA ASN A 4 -20.64 -6.30 20.01
C ASN A 4 -21.59 -6.32 18.80
N GLY A 5 -21.42 -7.28 17.90
CA GLY A 5 -22.29 -7.48 16.74
C GLY A 5 -21.64 -8.28 15.60
N THR A 6 -22.45 -8.73 14.64
CA THR A 6 -21.99 -9.32 13.37
C THR A 6 -22.00 -8.23 12.31
N PHE A 7 -20.93 -8.13 11.54
CA PHE A 7 -20.79 -7.14 10.47
C PHE A 7 -20.48 -7.84 9.16
N ASP A 8 -21.18 -7.46 8.10
CA ASP A 8 -20.85 -7.90 6.75
C ASP A 8 -19.54 -7.28 6.30
N VAL A 9 -18.59 -8.13 5.92
CA VAL A 9 -17.28 -7.73 5.40
C VAL A 9 -17.16 -8.14 3.94
N LYS A 10 -16.71 -7.20 3.10
CA LYS A 10 -16.32 -7.52 1.71
C LYS A 10 -14.86 -7.94 1.70
N LEU A 11 -14.61 -9.19 1.34
CA LEU A 11 -13.26 -9.69 1.12
C LEU A 11 -12.75 -9.24 -0.25
N GLY A 12 -11.52 -8.72 -0.28
CA GLY A 12 -10.85 -8.37 -1.53
C GLY A 12 -10.45 -9.60 -2.35
N LYS A 13 -10.13 -9.40 -3.63
CA LYS A 13 -9.75 -10.47 -4.58
C LYS A 13 -8.60 -11.37 -4.08
N SER A 14 -7.70 -10.83 -3.25
CA SER A 14 -6.59 -11.57 -2.63
C SER A 14 -7.03 -12.74 -1.72
N PHE A 15 -8.29 -12.76 -1.26
CA PHE A 15 -8.86 -13.89 -0.51
C PHE A 15 -9.36 -15.01 -1.43
N LEU A 16 -9.74 -14.68 -2.67
CA LEU A 16 -10.29 -15.63 -3.64
C LEU A 16 -9.18 -16.40 -4.36
N ASP A 17 -8.06 -15.73 -4.65
CA ASP A 17 -6.99 -16.30 -5.46
C ASP A 17 -5.87 -16.88 -4.57
N ARG A 18 -5.69 -18.22 -4.57
CA ARG A 18 -4.78 -18.91 -3.62
C ARG A 18 -3.31 -18.82 -4.02
N ASP A 19 -3.01 -18.58 -5.30
CA ASP A 19 -1.69 -18.88 -5.86
C ASP A 19 -0.77 -17.65 -6.05
N SER A 20 -1.24 -16.45 -5.72
CA SER A 20 -0.56 -15.20 -6.12
C SER A 20 -0.21 -14.24 -4.98
N THR A 21 -0.20 -14.69 -3.72
CA THR A 21 0.15 -13.79 -2.61
C THR A 21 1.67 -13.61 -2.49
N SER A 22 2.12 -12.42 -2.87
CA SER A 22 3.46 -11.93 -2.63
C SER A 22 3.39 -10.62 -1.86
N TYR A 23 4.40 -10.34 -1.04
CA TYR A 23 4.55 -9.02 -0.42
C TYR A 23 5.95 -8.48 -0.63
N MET A 24 6.07 -7.17 -0.48
CA MET A 24 7.32 -6.49 -0.22
C MET A 24 7.21 -5.76 1.12
N THR A 25 8.23 -5.88 1.97
CA THR A 25 8.34 -5.05 3.16
C THR A 25 9.18 -3.82 2.81
N MET A 26 8.62 -2.62 3.01
CA MET A 26 9.36 -1.38 2.95
C MET A 26 9.40 -0.78 4.35
N ARG A 27 10.60 -0.63 4.90
CA ARG A 27 10.80 0.09 6.15
C ARG A 27 11.26 1.50 5.80
N CYS A 28 10.42 2.48 6.08
CA CYS A 28 10.72 3.89 5.88
C CYS A 28 10.93 4.54 7.25
N ASP A 29 12.17 4.48 7.74
CA ASP A 29 12.52 5.12 9.02
C ASP A 29 12.59 6.65 8.89
N PHE A 30 12.65 7.16 7.66
CA PHE A 30 12.68 8.58 7.37
C PHE A 30 11.90 8.89 6.08
N MET A 31 10.94 9.79 6.17
CA MET A 31 10.27 10.37 5.01
C MET A 31 10.94 11.72 4.67
N PRO A 32 11.57 11.86 3.48
CA PRO A 32 12.28 13.08 3.12
C PRO A 32 11.38 14.32 3.16
N ALA A 33 11.95 15.46 3.56
CA ALA A 33 11.26 16.75 3.55
C ALA A 33 10.84 17.18 2.14
N SER A 34 11.48 16.63 1.10
CA SER A 34 11.13 16.86 -0.29
C SER A 34 9.84 16.19 -0.71
N VAL A 35 9.29 15.21 0.03
CA VAL A 35 8.08 14.49 -0.39
C VAL A 35 6.84 15.35 -0.14
N ASP A 36 6.04 15.54 -1.20
CA ASP A 36 4.75 16.19 -1.13
C ASP A 36 3.69 15.25 -0.54
N ARG A 37 3.15 15.63 0.62
CA ARG A 37 2.11 14.87 1.33
C ARG A 37 0.69 15.24 0.89
N SER A 38 0.53 16.29 0.10
CA SER A 38 -0.76 16.73 -0.43
C SER A 38 -1.20 15.96 -1.67
N GLN A 39 -0.24 15.30 -2.34
CA GLN A 39 -0.47 14.54 -3.57
C GLN A 39 -0.32 13.03 -3.32
N PRO A 40 -1.12 12.18 -3.98
CA PRO A 40 -1.02 10.75 -3.85
C PRO A 40 0.26 10.21 -4.52
N GLY A 41 0.90 9.23 -3.89
CA GLY A 41 1.92 8.40 -4.51
C GLY A 41 1.34 7.30 -5.39
N SER A 42 2.19 6.61 -6.14
CA SER A 42 1.81 5.45 -6.96
C SER A 42 2.67 4.23 -6.67
N ILE A 43 2.09 3.04 -6.87
CA ILE A 43 2.78 1.76 -6.70
C ILE A 43 2.62 0.98 -8.01
N LYS A 44 3.72 0.47 -8.55
CA LYS A 44 3.74 -0.41 -9.72
C LYS A 44 4.42 -1.71 -9.36
N VAL A 45 3.81 -2.83 -9.78
CA VAL A 45 4.41 -4.17 -9.72
C VAL A 45 4.59 -4.64 -11.15
N ASN A 46 5.80 -5.03 -11.52
CA ASN A 46 6.06 -5.58 -12.86
C ASN A 46 6.08 -7.12 -12.85
N GLU A 47 6.18 -7.71 -14.04
CA GLU A 47 6.22 -9.17 -14.23
C GLU A 47 7.44 -9.82 -13.57
N SER A 48 8.55 -9.08 -13.42
CA SER A 48 9.75 -9.52 -12.70
C SER A 48 9.65 -9.38 -11.18
N LYS A 49 8.44 -9.13 -10.65
CA LYS A 49 8.15 -8.94 -9.22
C LYS A 49 8.87 -7.74 -8.59
N GLU A 50 9.39 -6.83 -9.41
CA GLU A 50 9.86 -5.54 -8.94
C GLU A 50 8.65 -4.69 -8.55
N VAL A 51 8.72 -4.16 -7.34
CA VAL A 51 7.76 -3.21 -6.80
C VAL A 51 8.45 -1.85 -6.76
N VAL A 52 7.82 -0.86 -7.40
CA VAL A 52 8.29 0.53 -7.44
C VAL A 52 7.24 1.40 -6.80
N VAL A 53 7.58 2.02 -5.67
CA VAL A 53 6.78 3.04 -5.01
C VAL A 53 7.32 4.41 -5.44
N SER A 54 6.46 5.27 -5.96
CA SER A 54 6.80 6.61 -6.41
C SER A 54 6.03 7.63 -5.59
N LEU A 55 6.75 8.50 -4.89
CA LEU A 55 6.17 9.59 -4.10
C LEU A 55 6.47 10.94 -4.78
N PRO A 56 5.48 11.84 -4.88
CA PRO A 56 5.67 13.17 -5.46
C PRO A 56 6.56 14.03 -4.56
N ASN A 57 7.27 15.00 -5.15
CA ASN A 57 8.08 15.95 -4.41
C ASN A 57 7.42 17.35 -4.36
N VAL A 58 7.71 18.14 -3.32
CA VAL A 58 7.17 19.50 -3.10
C VAL A 58 7.70 20.54 -4.08
N THR A 59 8.82 20.27 -4.73
CA THR A 59 9.39 21.14 -5.77
C THR A 59 8.89 20.69 -7.14
N ASN A 60 8.23 21.60 -7.87
CA ASN A 60 7.84 21.46 -9.28
C ASN A 60 9.06 21.39 -10.23
N SER A 61 10.12 20.66 -9.89
CA SER A 61 11.36 20.54 -10.68
C SER A 61 11.22 19.59 -11.89
N GLY A 62 10.02 19.48 -12.45
CA GLY A 62 9.70 18.70 -13.64
C GLY A 62 9.14 17.30 -13.34
N PRO A 63 8.56 16.65 -14.36
CA PRO A 63 7.85 15.35 -14.25
C PRO A 63 8.72 14.19 -13.75
N ASP A 64 10.04 14.36 -13.72
CA ASP A 64 11.03 13.32 -13.37
C ASP A 64 11.51 13.38 -11.91
N THR A 65 10.94 14.25 -11.07
CA THR A 65 11.42 14.46 -9.69
C THR A 65 10.61 13.73 -8.64
N ALA A 66 10.34 12.44 -8.84
CA ALA A 66 9.71 11.60 -7.83
C ALA A 66 10.73 10.91 -6.92
N THR A 67 10.41 10.76 -5.63
CA THR A 67 11.17 9.89 -4.73
C THR A 67 10.76 8.45 -4.98
N LEU A 68 11.70 7.62 -5.46
CA LEU A 68 11.46 6.23 -5.81
C LEU A 68 11.99 5.28 -4.74
N PHE A 69 11.14 4.35 -4.30
CA PHE A 69 11.55 3.20 -3.50
C PHE A 69 11.35 1.94 -4.34
N ARG A 70 12.39 1.13 -4.45
CA ARG A 70 12.37 -0.13 -5.20
C ARG A 70 12.59 -1.31 -4.28
N GLY A 71 11.92 -2.41 -4.58
CA GLY A 71 12.26 -3.70 -4.01
C GLY A 71 11.59 -4.82 -4.78
N THR A 72 11.70 -6.02 -4.23
CA THR A 72 11.26 -7.24 -4.91
C THR A 72 10.25 -7.95 -4.04
N ALA A 73 9.08 -8.24 -4.61
CA ALA A 73 8.05 -9.01 -3.95
C ALA A 73 8.50 -10.47 -3.80
N ARG A 74 8.28 -11.03 -2.61
CA ARG A 74 8.61 -12.43 -2.29
C ARG A 74 7.34 -13.24 -2.07
N PRO A 75 7.30 -14.52 -2.51
CA PRO A 75 6.20 -15.42 -2.19
C PRO A 75 6.15 -15.65 -0.68
N VAL A 76 4.96 -15.66 -0.10
CA VAL A 76 4.76 -15.96 1.32
C VAL A 76 3.48 -16.73 1.59
N GLN A 77 3.40 -17.31 2.78
CA GLN A 77 2.16 -17.86 3.30
C GLN A 77 1.19 -16.72 3.61
N LYS A 78 -0.10 -16.95 3.34
CA LYS A 78 -1.15 -15.96 3.56
C LYS A 78 -1.29 -15.66 5.05
N GLU A 79 -0.86 -14.48 5.46
CA GLU A 79 -1.22 -13.88 6.75
C GLU A 79 -2.25 -12.78 6.49
N CYS A 80 -3.37 -12.80 7.21
CA CYS A 80 -4.46 -11.83 7.03
C CYS A 80 -4.45 -10.82 8.18
N ILE A 81 -4.39 -9.52 7.86
CA ILE A 81 -4.49 -8.44 8.85
C ILE A 81 -5.86 -7.77 8.68
N LEU A 82 -6.67 -7.75 9.75
CA LEU A 82 -7.92 -6.99 9.78
C LEU A 82 -7.65 -5.58 10.31
N ILE A 83 -7.66 -4.60 9.42
CA ILE A 83 -7.56 -3.18 9.78
C ILE A 83 -8.96 -2.60 9.82
N TYR A 84 -9.39 -2.11 10.98
CA TYR A 84 -10.67 -1.43 11.15
C TYR A 84 -10.46 -0.07 11.81
N ASN A 85 -11.10 0.97 11.28
CA ASN A 85 -11.06 2.31 11.84
C ASN A 85 -12.32 2.54 12.69
N LYS A 86 -12.15 2.84 13.98
CA LYS A 86 -13.28 3.13 14.89
C LYS A 86 -13.93 4.50 14.64
N LYS A 87 -13.30 5.38 13.86
CA LYS A 87 -13.72 6.78 13.67
C LYS A 87 -14.03 7.17 12.22
N VAL A 88 -13.88 6.28 11.23
CA VAL A 88 -14.09 6.64 9.83
C VAL A 88 -14.74 5.49 9.07
N ILE A 89 -15.87 5.79 8.43
CA ILE A 89 -16.47 4.98 7.38
C ILE A 89 -15.48 4.98 6.21
N LEU A 90 -14.75 3.87 6.04
CA LEU A 90 -13.94 3.67 4.85
C LEU A 90 -14.89 3.39 3.69
N GLN A 91 -15.25 4.43 2.92
CA GLN A 91 -15.71 4.23 1.55
C GLN A 91 -14.52 3.74 0.73
N ILE A 92 -14.47 2.43 0.52
CA ILE A 92 -13.60 1.81 -0.48
C ILE A 92 -14.40 1.85 -1.80
N PRO A 93 -13.89 2.46 -2.89
CA PRO A 93 -14.54 2.40 -4.20
C PRO A 93 -14.65 0.96 -4.73
#